data_AF-A0A7Y9FJF0-F1
#
_entry.id   AF-A0A7Y9FJF0-F1
#
_cell.length_a   1.000
_cell.length_b   1.000
_cell.length_c   1.000
_cell.angle_alpha   90.00
_cell.angle_beta   90.00
_cell.angle_gamma   90.00
#
_symmetry.space_group_name_H-M   'P 1'
#
loop_
_entity.id
_entity.type
_entity.pdbx_description
1 polymer ?
#
loop_
_entity_poly.entity_id
_entity_poly.type
_entity_poly.pdbx_seq_one_letter_code
_entity_poly.pdbx_strand_id
1 'polypeptide(L)'
;MTKELSVLAIVEATAARRRARRAFIKTAASGVAAVGGLSLLAACGDDDDAMSVPFPTPTPTPPATAVSTDVAVLNFALNLEYLEAQFYSYAAFNTGLSPSLLTGTGTQGAVITGTGDGFPRGVNFVGEELIGQYAREIARDEIAHVTFLRSALGSAAVAQPAIDISGTASGAFTAAARAAGVVPMDGLFDPYASPINFLLAAYIFEDIGVTAYKGASPVISAMYLDAAAGILAAEAYHAGLVRSILYSRGITNTDLITATTQISAARDLLDGSGGGTAGDTDEGIAGTNIGKSNAVSNIVPADANAIAYSRTVQQVHNIAYLNLKGANRTRGGFFPAGTNNPNPAFTVGLG
;
A
#
# COMPACT_ATOMS: atom_id res chain seq x y z
N MET A 1 -15.01 -36.19 -20.38
CA MET A 1 -15.47 -36.00 -18.99
C MET A 1 -14.91 -34.66 -18.53
N THR A 2 -15.80 -33.74 -18.13
CA THR A 2 -15.58 -32.30 -17.99
C THR A 2 -14.61 -31.93 -16.86
N LYS A 3 -13.61 -31.09 -17.17
CA LYS A 3 -12.67 -30.47 -16.22
C LYS A 3 -13.33 -29.32 -15.44
N GLU A 4 -14.43 -29.58 -14.75
CA GLU A 4 -14.86 -28.65 -13.71
C GLU A 4 -14.18 -29.06 -12.40
N LEU A 5 -12.99 -28.51 -12.17
CA LEU A 5 -12.41 -28.50 -10.84
C LEU A 5 -13.29 -27.60 -9.99
N SER A 6 -13.80 -28.12 -8.86
CA SER A 6 -14.57 -27.29 -7.94
C SER A 6 -13.73 -26.10 -7.48
N VAL A 7 -14.36 -24.94 -7.27
CA VAL A 7 -13.69 -23.73 -6.77
C VAL A 7 -12.88 -24.02 -5.50
N LEU A 8 -13.41 -24.90 -4.63
CA LEU A 8 -12.73 -25.37 -3.43
C LEU A 8 -11.41 -26.10 -3.74
N ALA A 9 -11.40 -27.02 -4.72
CA ALA A 9 -10.20 -27.73 -5.15
C ALA A 9 -9.12 -26.78 -5.72
N ILE A 10 -9.53 -25.71 -6.40
CA ILE A 10 -8.61 -24.68 -6.91
C ILE A 10 -7.98 -23.88 -5.76
N VAL A 11 -8.77 -23.50 -4.75
CA VAL A 11 -8.30 -22.78 -3.56
C VAL A 11 -7.32 -23.65 -2.77
N GLU A 12 -7.66 -24.92 -2.51
CA GLU A 12 -6.81 -25.87 -1.79
C GLU A 12 -5.50 -26.15 -2.53
N ALA A 13 -5.56 -26.37 -3.85
CA ALA A 13 -4.36 -26.56 -4.67
C ALA A 13 -3.46 -25.31 -4.67
N THR A 14 -4.03 -24.12 -4.66
CA THR A 14 -3.28 -22.86 -4.59
C THR A 14 -2.61 -22.68 -3.22
N ALA A 15 -3.30 -23.01 -2.13
CA ALA A 15 -2.73 -23.03 -0.79
C ALA A 15 -1.59 -24.06 -0.65
N ALA A 16 -1.74 -25.25 -1.23
CA ALA A 16 -0.70 -26.28 -1.26
C ALA A 16 0.55 -25.83 -2.01
N ARG A 17 0.40 -25.22 -3.20
CA ARG A 17 1.52 -24.65 -3.98
C ARG A 17 2.26 -23.55 -3.22
N ARG A 18 1.54 -22.66 -2.53
CA ARG A 18 2.15 -21.61 -1.70
C ARG A 18 3.00 -22.19 -0.56
N ARG A 19 2.50 -23.22 0.13
CA ARG A 19 3.26 -23.94 1.18
C ARG A 19 4.51 -24.60 0.60
N ALA A 20 4.40 -25.26 -0.55
CA ALA A 20 5.54 -25.89 -1.24
C ALA A 20 6.61 -24.87 -1.67
N ARG A 21 6.22 -23.72 -2.23
CA ARG A 21 7.16 -22.63 -2.60
C ARG A 21 7.89 -22.06 -1.37
N ARG A 22 7.18 -21.81 -0.27
CA ARG A 22 7.78 -21.36 1.00
C ARG A 22 8.75 -22.39 1.58
N ALA A 23 8.42 -23.68 1.50
CA ALA A 23 9.31 -24.76 1.93
C ALA A 23 10.56 -24.87 1.03
N PHE A 24 10.40 -24.77 -0.29
CA PHE A 24 11.52 -24.77 -1.24
C PHE A 24 12.48 -23.60 -1.00
N ILE A 25 11.96 -22.37 -0.82
CA ILE A 25 12.80 -21.19 -0.53
C ILE A 25 13.53 -21.34 0.81
N LYS A 26 12.86 -21.84 1.86
CA LYS A 26 13.51 -22.12 3.14
C LYS A 26 14.60 -23.18 3.04
N THR A 27 14.41 -24.20 2.20
CA THR A 27 15.37 -25.29 1.98
C THR A 27 16.55 -24.84 1.12
N ALA A 28 16.30 -24.05 0.07
CA ALA A 28 17.34 -23.45 -0.77
C ALA A 28 18.18 -22.40 -0.01
N ALA A 29 17.60 -21.73 0.99
CA ALA A 29 18.28 -20.75 1.83
C ALA A 29 19.12 -21.36 2.99
N SER A 30 19.00 -22.66 3.26
CA SER A 30 19.64 -23.32 4.42
C SER A 30 20.74 -24.34 4.11
N GLY A 31 21.13 -24.55 2.85
CA GLY A 31 22.21 -25.50 2.55
C GLY A 31 22.77 -25.46 1.12
N VAL A 32 24.08 -25.18 1.05
CA VAL A 32 25.08 -25.33 -0.01
C VAL A 32 24.73 -26.23 -1.23
N ALA A 33 24.97 -25.66 -2.43
CA ALA A 33 25.18 -26.28 -3.75
C ALA A 33 23.97 -26.83 -4.55
N ALA A 34 23.58 -26.10 -5.61
CA ALA A 34 23.36 -26.68 -6.94
C ALA A 34 23.31 -25.57 -8.02
N VAL A 35 24.37 -25.50 -8.81
CA VAL A 35 24.41 -24.84 -10.11
C VAL A 35 23.49 -25.62 -11.07
N GLY A 36 22.57 -24.94 -11.75
CA GLY A 36 21.97 -25.33 -13.03
C GLY A 36 21.32 -26.72 -13.16
N GLY A 37 20.00 -26.73 -13.43
CA GLY A 37 19.33 -27.87 -14.07
C GLY A 37 18.45 -28.70 -13.15
N LEU A 38 17.20 -28.88 -13.59
CA LEU A 38 16.24 -29.86 -13.10
C LEU A 38 16.92 -31.23 -12.90
N SER A 39 17.25 -31.55 -11.66
CA SER A 39 17.74 -32.87 -11.27
C SER A 39 16.64 -33.54 -10.46
N LEU A 40 15.93 -34.48 -11.08
CA LEU A 40 15.02 -35.40 -10.40
C LEU A 40 15.81 -36.17 -9.33
N LEU A 41 15.47 -35.98 -8.06
CA LEU A 41 15.74 -37.01 -7.06
C LEU A 41 14.67 -38.09 -7.22
N ALA A 42 15.08 -39.22 -7.80
CA ALA A 42 14.35 -40.47 -7.71
C ALA A 42 14.24 -40.87 -6.23
N ALA A 43 13.02 -40.90 -5.71
CA ALA A 43 12.70 -41.59 -4.46
C ALA A 43 12.18 -42.98 -4.84
N CYS A 44 13.07 -43.97 -4.83
CA CYS A 44 12.69 -45.37 -4.69
C CYS A 44 12.40 -45.61 -3.21
N GLY A 45 11.18 -46.04 -2.91
CA GLY A 45 10.73 -46.41 -1.57
C GLY A 45 9.33 -46.99 -1.69
N ASP A 46 9.28 -48.31 -1.77
CA ASP A 46 8.12 -49.20 -1.81
C ASP A 46 7.21 -48.93 -0.60
N ASP A 47 5.92 -48.64 -0.84
CA ASP A 47 4.78 -49.01 0.02
C ASP A 47 3.48 -48.47 -0.60
N ASP A 48 2.49 -49.37 -0.71
CA ASP A 48 1.19 -49.20 -1.34
C ASP A 48 0.30 -48.16 -0.62
N ASP A 49 0.40 -46.90 -1.01
CA ASP A 49 -0.69 -45.93 -0.87
C ASP A 49 -0.67 -45.00 -2.08
N ALA A 50 -1.60 -45.23 -3.01
CA ALA A 50 -1.77 -44.41 -4.21
C ALA A 50 -2.31 -43.01 -3.87
N MET A 51 -1.49 -42.19 -3.23
CA MET A 51 -1.67 -40.73 -3.27
C MET A 51 -1.38 -40.30 -4.70
N SER A 52 -2.44 -40.05 -5.47
CA SER A 52 -2.32 -39.41 -6.78
C SER A 52 -1.73 -38.02 -6.59
N VAL A 53 -0.39 -37.92 -6.56
CA VAL A 53 0.31 -36.63 -6.54
C VAL A 53 -0.05 -35.98 -7.88
N PRO A 54 -0.85 -34.91 -7.92
CA PRO A 54 -1.24 -34.31 -9.17
C PRO A 54 0.03 -33.75 -9.81
N PHE A 55 0.43 -34.32 -10.95
CA PHE A 55 1.52 -33.75 -11.74
C PHE A 55 1.14 -32.30 -12.05
N PRO A 56 1.94 -31.30 -11.67
CA PRO A 56 1.59 -29.91 -11.92
C PRO A 56 1.49 -29.74 -13.43
N THR A 57 0.27 -29.46 -13.92
CA THR A 57 0.12 -28.91 -15.26
C THR A 57 0.95 -27.63 -15.30
N PRO A 58 1.88 -27.47 -16.26
CA PRO A 58 2.69 -26.26 -16.33
C PRO A 58 1.76 -25.06 -16.40
N THR A 59 1.88 -24.16 -15.42
CA THR A 59 1.21 -22.86 -15.48
C THR A 59 1.62 -22.21 -16.80
N PRO A 60 0.68 -21.73 -17.64
CA PRO A 60 1.04 -21.09 -18.88
C PRO A 60 2.05 -19.96 -18.60
N THR A 61 3.18 -20.00 -19.30
CA THR A 61 4.17 -18.94 -19.24
C THR A 61 3.50 -17.64 -19.71
N PRO A 62 3.47 -16.58 -18.89
CA PRO A 62 2.89 -15.31 -19.31
C PRO A 62 3.58 -14.77 -20.57
N PRO A 63 2.86 -14.09 -21.47
CA PRO A 63 3.47 -13.37 -22.60
C PRO A 63 4.49 -12.34 -22.10
N ALA A 64 5.54 -12.07 -22.87
CA ALA A 64 6.57 -11.09 -22.51
C ALA A 64 5.98 -9.69 -22.18
N THR A 65 4.92 -9.29 -22.90
CA THR A 65 4.19 -8.04 -22.63
C THR A 65 3.56 -8.05 -21.23
N ALA A 66 2.95 -9.15 -20.80
CA ALA A 66 2.35 -9.28 -19.48
C ALA A 66 3.42 -9.19 -18.38
N VAL A 67 4.59 -9.81 -18.58
CA VAL A 67 5.73 -9.68 -17.65
C VAL A 67 6.19 -8.22 -17.54
N SER A 68 6.25 -7.48 -18.65
CA SER A 68 6.63 -6.06 -18.63
C SER A 68 5.60 -5.18 -17.90
N THR A 69 4.31 -5.49 -18.05
CA THR A 69 3.23 -4.81 -17.32
C THR A 69 3.28 -5.13 -15.82
N ASP A 70 3.47 -6.40 -15.46
CA ASP A 70 3.61 -6.81 -14.05
C ASP A 70 4.78 -6.09 -13.38
N VAL A 71 5.93 -6.02 -14.05
CA VAL A 71 7.10 -5.29 -13.54
C VAL A 71 6.79 -3.80 -13.32
N ALA A 72 6.04 -3.17 -14.23
CA ALA A 72 5.63 -1.77 -14.07
C ALA A 72 4.64 -1.59 -12.91
N VAL A 73 3.64 -2.46 -12.79
CA VAL A 73 2.62 -2.45 -11.72
C VAL A 73 3.25 -2.71 -10.35
N LEU A 74 4.11 -3.73 -10.24
CA LEU A 74 4.79 -4.08 -8.99
C LEU A 74 5.79 -3.02 -8.57
N ASN A 75 6.51 -2.38 -9.51
CA ASN A 75 7.37 -1.24 -9.16
C ASN A 75 6.55 -0.01 -8.77
N PHE A 76 5.38 0.21 -9.37
CA PHE A 76 4.48 1.27 -8.93
C PHE A 76 4.01 1.04 -7.48
N ALA A 77 3.54 -0.17 -7.16
CA ALA A 77 3.23 -0.55 -5.79
C ALA A 77 4.44 -0.33 -4.85
N LEU A 78 5.63 -0.80 -5.25
CA LEU A 78 6.85 -0.65 -4.45
C LEU A 78 7.18 0.82 -4.09
N ASN A 79 6.85 1.80 -4.95
CA ASN A 79 7.05 3.21 -4.59
C ASN A 79 6.12 3.69 -3.48
N LEU A 80 4.85 3.28 -3.51
CA LEU A 80 3.86 3.60 -2.46
C LEU A 80 4.24 2.93 -1.14
N GLU A 81 4.65 1.67 -1.24
CA GLU A 81 5.09 0.86 -0.10
C GLU A 81 6.35 1.42 0.56
N TYR A 82 7.29 1.99 -0.21
CA TYR A 82 8.38 2.75 0.40
C TYR A 82 7.89 3.98 1.16
N LEU A 83 6.90 4.70 0.64
CA LEU A 83 6.34 5.89 1.30
C LEU A 83 5.70 5.52 2.64
N GLU A 84 4.80 4.53 2.63
CA GLU A 84 4.10 4.04 3.84
C GLU A 84 5.09 3.41 4.81
N ALA A 85 5.97 2.51 4.36
CA ALA A 85 6.92 1.86 5.22
C ALA A 85 7.90 2.84 5.87
N GLN A 86 8.33 3.90 5.18
CA GLN A 86 9.14 4.95 5.79
C GLN A 86 8.34 5.76 6.81
N PHE A 87 7.14 6.21 6.46
CA PHE A 87 6.28 6.97 7.37
C PHE A 87 6.02 6.20 8.67
N TYR A 88 5.54 4.96 8.57
CA TYR A 88 5.24 4.13 9.73
C TYR A 88 6.49 3.74 10.51
N SER A 89 7.62 3.46 9.85
CA SER A 89 8.87 3.16 10.56
C SER A 89 9.35 4.36 11.38
N TYR A 90 9.32 5.58 10.84
CA TYR A 90 9.67 6.77 11.61
C TYR A 90 8.66 7.03 12.73
N ALA A 91 7.36 6.90 12.47
CA ALA A 91 6.32 7.11 13.48
C ALA A 91 6.43 6.12 14.65
N ALA A 92 6.66 4.83 14.36
CA ALA A 92 6.62 3.76 15.35
C ALA A 92 7.99 3.45 16.00
N PHE A 93 9.08 3.60 15.25
CA PHE A 93 10.43 3.16 15.65
C PHE A 93 11.46 4.30 15.67
N ASN A 94 11.08 5.52 15.27
CA ASN A 94 11.98 6.66 15.17
C ASN A 94 13.20 6.41 14.24
N THR A 95 13.03 5.53 13.25
CA THR A 95 14.06 5.21 12.26
C THR A 95 13.42 4.76 10.96
N GLY A 96 14.13 4.94 9.86
CA GLY A 96 13.66 4.51 8.54
C GLY A 96 13.97 3.05 8.24
N LEU A 97 13.66 2.65 7.02
CA LEU A 97 13.99 1.32 6.49
C LEU A 97 15.50 1.03 6.50
N SER A 98 15.84 -0.25 6.63
CA SER A 98 17.22 -0.73 6.47
C SER A 98 17.78 -0.32 5.10
N PRO A 99 19.04 0.16 5.01
CA PRO A 99 19.68 0.50 3.73
C PRO A 99 19.65 -0.61 2.67
N SER A 100 19.61 -1.87 3.09
CA SER A 100 19.51 -3.04 2.20
C SER A 100 18.20 -3.09 1.39
N LEU A 101 17.16 -2.41 1.86
CA LEU A 101 15.86 -2.33 1.20
C LEU A 101 15.76 -1.13 0.25
N LEU A 102 16.72 -0.22 0.23
CA LEU A 102 16.59 1.07 -0.48
C LEU A 102 17.18 1.08 -1.89
N THR A 103 18.05 0.13 -2.21
CA THR A 103 18.80 0.08 -3.47
C THR A 103 18.01 -0.55 -4.61
N GLY A 104 18.37 -0.27 -5.85
CA GLY A 104 17.71 -0.87 -7.01
C GLY A 104 18.00 -0.09 -8.28
N THR A 105 17.16 -0.27 -9.29
CA THR A 105 17.22 0.53 -10.53
C THR A 105 16.69 1.95 -10.30
N GLY A 106 17.14 2.92 -11.11
CA GLY A 106 16.77 4.33 -10.95
C GLY A 106 17.64 5.07 -9.92
N THR A 107 17.22 6.27 -9.52
CA THR A 107 17.97 7.10 -8.58
C THR A 107 17.45 6.85 -7.17
N GLN A 108 18.31 6.37 -6.27
CA GLN A 108 17.97 6.28 -4.85
C GLN A 108 17.88 7.69 -4.26
N GLY A 109 16.73 8.02 -3.69
CA GLY A 109 16.48 9.29 -3.03
C GLY A 109 16.58 9.21 -1.51
N ALA A 110 16.75 10.38 -0.90
CA ALA A 110 16.70 10.53 0.55
C ALA A 110 15.25 10.60 1.06
N VAL A 111 15.06 10.31 2.34
CA VAL A 111 13.81 10.59 3.05
C VAL A 111 13.94 11.93 3.76
N ILE A 112 13.02 12.84 3.48
CA ILE A 112 12.89 14.14 4.14
C ILE A 112 11.87 13.96 5.26
N THR A 113 12.35 14.01 6.50
CA THR A 113 11.54 13.85 7.70
C THR A 113 11.30 15.18 8.44
N GLY A 114 11.98 16.24 8.01
CA GLY A 114 11.99 17.55 8.64
C GLY A 114 13.36 17.89 9.23
N THR A 115 13.50 19.10 9.79
CA THR A 115 14.74 19.56 10.46
C THR A 115 14.39 20.33 11.72
N GLY A 116 15.28 20.30 12.72
CA GLY A 116 15.13 21.01 13.99
C GLY A 116 14.59 20.14 15.14
N ASP A 117 14.46 20.74 16.32
CA ASP A 117 13.95 20.06 17.52
C ASP A 117 12.54 19.53 17.27
N GLY A 118 12.38 18.20 17.36
CA GLY A 118 11.10 17.52 17.13
C GLY A 118 10.99 16.76 15.80
N PHE A 119 11.98 16.82 14.90
CA PHE A 119 11.93 16.11 13.60
C PHE A 119 13.17 15.26 13.27
N PRO A 120 12.99 14.05 12.69
CA PRO A 120 11.87 13.17 12.98
C PRO A 120 11.92 12.80 14.46
N ARG A 121 10.77 12.80 15.10
CA ARG A 121 10.59 12.11 16.38
C ARG A 121 9.56 11.03 16.16
N GLY A 122 9.82 9.82 16.64
CA GLY A 122 8.76 8.82 16.78
C GLY A 122 7.61 9.40 17.60
N VAL A 123 6.38 9.02 17.24
CA VAL A 123 5.18 9.51 17.91
C VAL A 123 5.23 9.06 19.37
N ASN A 124 4.96 9.99 20.30
CA ASN A 124 4.82 9.64 21.69
C ASN A 124 3.43 9.03 21.95
N PHE A 125 3.38 7.71 22.10
CA PHE A 125 2.16 6.96 22.38
C PHE A 125 1.87 6.73 23.88
N VAL A 126 2.51 7.47 24.80
CA VAL A 126 2.21 7.38 26.23
C VAL A 126 0.75 7.79 26.48
N GLY A 127 -0.02 6.95 27.16
CA GLY A 127 -1.46 7.09 27.36
C GLY A 127 -2.32 6.64 26.17
N GLU A 128 -1.68 6.18 25.09
CA GLU A 128 -2.29 5.71 23.84
C GLU A 128 -1.60 4.42 23.37
N GLU A 129 -1.25 3.55 24.32
CA GLU A 129 -0.36 2.39 24.09
C GLU A 129 -0.91 1.44 23.03
N LEU A 130 -2.24 1.34 22.91
CA LEU A 130 -2.92 0.51 21.93
C LEU A 130 -2.69 1.04 20.50
N ILE A 131 -2.80 2.35 20.28
CA ILE A 131 -2.45 2.96 18.99
C ILE A 131 -0.97 2.72 18.69
N GLY A 132 -0.10 2.84 19.70
CA GLY A 132 1.31 2.54 19.53
C GLY A 132 1.56 1.08 19.11
N GLN A 133 0.77 0.11 19.59
CA GLN A 133 0.87 -1.29 19.16
C GLN A 133 0.47 -1.45 17.70
N TYR A 134 -0.64 -0.84 17.29
CA TYR A 134 -1.10 -0.85 15.91
C TYR A 134 -0.11 -0.19 14.95
N ALA A 135 0.44 0.97 15.32
CA ALA A 135 1.47 1.65 14.52
C ALA A 135 2.70 0.76 14.29
N ARG A 136 3.10 -0.05 15.29
CA ARG A 136 4.22 -0.99 15.16
C ARG A 136 3.87 -2.23 14.34
N GLU A 137 2.62 -2.65 14.31
CA GLU A 137 2.15 -3.75 13.47
C GLU A 137 2.15 -3.31 12.00
N ILE A 138 1.46 -2.21 11.69
CA ILE A 138 1.41 -1.63 10.35
C ILE A 138 2.83 -1.36 9.83
N ALA A 139 3.70 -0.73 10.64
CA ALA A 139 5.10 -0.50 10.25
C ALA A 139 5.85 -1.79 9.84
N ARG A 140 5.57 -2.93 10.49
CA ARG A 140 6.21 -4.21 10.15
C ARG A 140 5.61 -4.83 8.90
N ASP A 141 4.30 -4.68 8.71
CA ASP A 141 3.60 -5.16 7.52
C ASP A 141 4.09 -4.39 6.29
N GLU A 142 4.24 -3.07 6.35
CA GLU A 142 4.79 -2.27 5.24
C GLU A 142 6.26 -2.62 4.93
N ILE A 143 7.09 -2.87 5.96
CA ILE A 143 8.45 -3.40 5.75
C ILE A 143 8.39 -4.75 5.04
N ALA A 144 7.42 -5.60 5.38
CA ALA A 144 7.24 -6.92 4.78
C ALA A 144 6.73 -6.82 3.33
N HIS A 145 5.83 -5.89 3.02
CA HIS A 145 5.37 -5.59 1.67
C HIS A 145 6.53 -5.13 0.77
N VAL A 146 7.32 -4.14 1.21
CA VAL A 146 8.56 -3.71 0.52
C VAL A 146 9.48 -4.90 0.29
N THR A 147 9.74 -5.70 1.32
CA THR A 147 10.63 -6.88 1.23
C THR A 147 10.09 -7.90 0.21
N PHE A 148 8.78 -8.16 0.24
CA PHE A 148 8.11 -9.09 -0.66
C PHE A 148 8.18 -8.61 -2.11
N LEU A 149 7.81 -7.36 -2.38
CA LEU A 149 7.81 -6.78 -3.73
C LEU A 149 9.22 -6.76 -4.31
N ARG A 150 10.22 -6.36 -3.53
CA ARG A 150 11.63 -6.42 -3.94
C ARG A 150 12.06 -7.85 -4.29
N SER A 151 11.65 -8.83 -3.48
CA SER A 151 11.94 -10.24 -3.77
C SER A 151 11.23 -10.72 -5.03
N ALA A 152 10.01 -10.28 -5.30
CA ALA A 152 9.25 -10.65 -6.50
C ALA A 152 9.83 -10.02 -7.76
N LEU A 153 10.30 -8.78 -7.67
CA LEU A 153 10.90 -8.01 -8.75
C LEU A 153 12.35 -8.41 -9.05
N GLY A 154 13.10 -8.91 -8.06
CA GLY A 154 14.51 -9.26 -8.21
C GLY A 154 15.34 -8.07 -8.68
N SER A 155 16.10 -8.25 -9.77
CA SER A 155 16.93 -7.18 -10.35
C SER A 155 16.12 -6.04 -10.99
N ALA A 156 14.81 -6.23 -11.21
CA ALA A 156 13.93 -5.21 -11.74
C ALA A 156 13.37 -4.28 -10.65
N ALA A 157 13.68 -4.52 -9.37
CA ALA A 157 13.24 -3.67 -8.27
C ALA A 157 13.85 -2.27 -8.39
N VAL A 158 13.01 -1.25 -8.27
CA VAL A 158 13.48 0.13 -8.21
C VAL A 158 14.05 0.48 -6.84
N ALA A 159 15.04 1.37 -6.85
CA ALA A 159 15.51 2.05 -5.66
C ALA A 159 14.38 2.91 -5.08
N GLN A 160 14.42 3.14 -3.77
CA GLN A 160 13.51 4.08 -3.14
C GLN A 160 13.66 5.47 -3.77
N PRO A 161 12.57 6.13 -4.21
CA PRO A 161 12.62 7.49 -4.73
C PRO A 161 12.91 8.50 -3.60
N ALA A 162 13.07 9.79 -3.95
CA ALA A 162 13.08 10.82 -2.92
C ALA A 162 11.67 10.91 -2.32
N ILE A 163 11.58 10.86 -0.99
CA ILE A 163 10.31 10.84 -0.24
C ILE A 163 10.31 12.01 0.73
N ASP A 164 9.20 12.74 0.79
CA ASP A 164 8.97 13.76 1.82
C ASP A 164 7.80 13.35 2.70
N ILE A 165 8.10 13.04 3.96
CA ILE A 165 7.15 12.68 5.03
C ILE A 165 7.26 13.68 6.18
N SER A 166 7.70 14.90 5.90
CA SER A 166 7.90 15.95 6.90
C SER A 166 6.64 16.77 7.14
N GLY A 167 6.45 17.16 8.39
CA GLY A 167 5.41 18.10 8.84
C GLY A 167 5.85 19.56 8.87
N THR A 168 6.97 19.89 8.22
CA THR A 168 7.51 21.27 8.22
C THR A 168 6.64 22.21 7.38
N ALA A 169 6.90 23.52 7.42
CA ALA A 169 6.13 24.52 6.65
C ALA A 169 6.15 24.26 5.13
N SER A 170 7.21 23.63 4.62
CA SER A 170 7.38 23.22 3.21
C SER A 170 7.20 21.71 2.99
N GLY A 171 6.85 20.96 4.03
CA GLY A 171 6.75 19.51 3.99
C GLY A 171 5.45 19.00 3.36
N ALA A 172 5.50 17.78 2.82
CA ALA A 172 4.37 17.18 2.11
C ALA A 172 3.11 17.02 2.97
N PHE A 173 3.25 16.65 4.25
CA PHE A 173 2.09 16.50 5.14
C PHE A 173 1.41 17.82 5.44
N THR A 174 2.17 18.89 5.69
CA THR A 174 1.64 20.24 5.83
C THR A 174 0.98 20.71 4.54
N ALA A 175 1.58 20.45 3.38
CA ALA A 175 0.99 20.77 2.09
C ALA A 175 -0.36 20.05 1.88
N ALA A 176 -0.43 18.76 2.20
CA ALA A 176 -1.65 17.96 2.10
C ALA A 176 -2.75 18.49 3.05
N ALA A 177 -2.41 18.72 4.31
CA ALA A 177 -3.36 19.22 5.31
C ALA A 177 -3.90 20.62 4.97
N ARG A 178 -3.06 21.51 4.44
CA ARG A 178 -3.48 22.83 3.93
C ARG A 178 -4.38 22.71 2.70
N ALA A 179 -4.03 21.83 1.77
CA ALA A 179 -4.83 21.59 0.57
C ALA A 179 -6.23 21.03 0.92
N ALA A 180 -6.31 20.18 1.94
CA ALA A 180 -7.57 19.64 2.46
C ALA A 180 -8.35 20.64 3.35
N GLY A 181 -7.69 21.65 3.91
CA GLY A 181 -8.30 22.59 4.86
C GLY A 181 -8.39 22.06 6.30
N VAL A 182 -7.65 21.00 6.62
CA VAL A 182 -7.50 20.46 7.98
C VAL A 182 -6.77 21.46 8.90
N VAL A 183 -5.85 22.22 8.32
CA VAL A 183 -5.16 23.34 8.97
C VAL A 183 -5.31 24.59 8.10
N PRO A 184 -5.25 25.80 8.68
CA PRO A 184 -5.25 27.04 7.88
C PRO A 184 -4.02 27.09 6.96
N MET A 185 -4.06 27.95 5.94
CA MET A 185 -3.01 28.04 4.91
C MET A 185 -1.62 28.39 5.43
N ASP A 186 -1.52 29.03 6.59
CA ASP A 186 -0.29 29.33 7.31
C ASP A 186 0.03 28.30 8.43
N GLY A 187 -0.92 27.41 8.74
CA GLY A 187 -0.80 26.37 9.76
C GLY A 187 0.19 25.27 9.39
N LEU A 188 0.62 24.51 10.40
CA LEU A 188 1.50 23.34 10.25
C LEU A 188 0.75 22.06 10.61
N PHE A 189 1.05 20.98 9.90
CA PHE A 189 0.55 19.66 10.25
C PHE A 189 1.74 18.71 10.43
N ASP A 190 2.13 18.52 11.68
CA ASP A 190 3.15 17.55 12.05
C ASP A 190 2.51 16.18 12.33
N PRO A 191 2.72 15.17 11.45
CA PRO A 191 2.12 13.86 11.62
C PRO A 191 2.68 13.12 12.85
N TYR A 192 3.81 13.55 13.41
CA TYR A 192 4.48 12.91 14.54
C TYR A 192 4.14 13.53 15.89
N ALA A 193 3.46 14.69 15.90
CA ALA A 193 3.21 15.47 17.10
C ALA A 193 2.31 14.77 18.14
N SER A 194 1.39 13.90 17.70
CA SER A 194 0.49 13.17 18.58
C SER A 194 -0.07 11.91 17.92
N PRO A 195 -0.63 10.97 18.70
CA PRO A 195 -1.34 9.80 18.16
C PRO A 195 -2.53 10.17 17.26
N ILE A 196 -3.18 11.32 17.48
CA ILE A 196 -4.25 11.83 16.61
C ILE A 196 -3.70 12.29 15.25
N ASN A 197 -2.62 13.07 15.26
CA ASN A 197 -2.01 13.53 14.01
C ASN A 197 -1.46 12.36 13.21
N PHE A 198 -0.89 11.35 13.90
CA PHE A 198 -0.48 10.10 13.28
C PHE A 198 -1.65 9.40 12.60
N LEU A 199 -2.80 9.26 13.25
CA LEU A 199 -3.99 8.63 12.66
C LEU A 199 -4.54 9.42 11.46
N LEU A 200 -4.56 10.75 11.53
CA LEU A 200 -4.98 11.59 10.39
C LEU A 200 -4.00 11.50 9.22
N ALA A 201 -2.70 11.39 9.50
CA ALA A 201 -1.66 11.17 8.50
C ALA A 201 -1.78 9.78 7.86
N ALA A 202 -1.97 8.73 8.67
CA ALA A 202 -2.27 7.37 8.21
C ALA A 202 -3.51 7.35 7.31
N TYR A 203 -4.59 8.03 7.73
CA TYR A 203 -5.83 8.13 6.95
C TYR A 203 -5.62 8.71 5.55
N ILE A 204 -4.62 9.57 5.33
CA ILE A 204 -4.28 10.09 3.99
C ILE A 204 -3.83 8.95 3.08
N PHE A 205 -3.01 8.01 3.56
CA PHE A 205 -2.35 6.97 2.76
C PHE A 205 -3.17 5.69 2.60
N GLU A 206 -3.71 5.17 3.69
CA GLU A 206 -4.28 3.81 3.74
C GLU A 206 -5.37 3.55 2.67
N ASP A 207 -6.31 4.48 2.48
CA ASP A 207 -7.34 4.29 1.44
C ASP A 207 -6.76 4.41 0.01
N ILE A 208 -5.62 5.09 -0.17
CA ILE A 208 -4.89 5.13 -1.45
C ILE A 208 -4.30 3.76 -1.74
N GLY A 209 -3.67 3.10 -0.76
CA GLY A 209 -3.13 1.74 -0.87
C GLY A 209 -4.21 0.75 -1.32
N VAL A 210 -5.34 0.71 -0.60
CA VAL A 210 -6.49 -0.16 -0.94
C VAL A 210 -6.97 0.06 -2.37
N THR A 211 -7.19 1.32 -2.75
CA THR A 211 -7.79 1.66 -4.05
C THR A 211 -6.80 1.49 -5.22
N ALA A 212 -5.49 1.63 -4.96
CA ALA A 212 -4.41 1.35 -5.92
C ALA A 212 -4.29 -0.15 -6.21
N TYR A 213 -4.25 -1.01 -5.18
CA TYR A 213 -4.19 -2.46 -5.35
C TYR A 213 -5.46 -3.00 -6.02
N LYS A 214 -6.63 -2.46 -5.65
CA LYS A 214 -7.89 -2.79 -6.33
C LYS A 214 -7.84 -2.39 -7.80
N GLY A 215 -7.35 -1.19 -8.13
CA GLY A 215 -7.19 -0.70 -9.50
C GLY A 215 -6.17 -1.47 -10.34
N ALA A 216 -5.16 -2.09 -9.71
CA ALA A 216 -4.20 -2.96 -10.38
C ALA A 216 -4.75 -4.36 -10.71
N SER A 217 -5.80 -4.80 -10.02
CA SER A 217 -6.35 -6.16 -10.16
C SER A 217 -6.74 -6.59 -11.59
N PRO A 218 -7.22 -5.71 -12.50
CA PRO A 218 -7.55 -6.12 -13.87
C PRO A 218 -6.34 -6.30 -14.78
N VAL A 219 -5.18 -5.70 -14.43
CA VAL A 219 -4.00 -5.63 -15.31
C VAL A 219 -2.84 -6.48 -14.81
N ILE A 220 -2.84 -6.88 -13.54
CA ILE A 220 -1.84 -7.78 -12.98
C ILE A 220 -2.10 -9.22 -13.42
N SER A 221 -1.04 -9.94 -13.78
CA SER A 221 -1.18 -11.31 -14.23
C SER A 221 -1.60 -12.25 -13.09
N ALA A 222 -2.20 -13.39 -13.46
CA ALA A 222 -2.57 -14.44 -12.52
C ALA A 222 -1.38 -14.97 -11.68
N MET A 223 -0.13 -14.75 -12.13
CA MET A 223 1.06 -15.11 -11.37
C MET A 223 1.18 -14.32 -10.06
N TYR A 224 0.79 -13.04 -10.07
CA TYR A 224 0.92 -12.14 -8.93
C TYR A 224 -0.41 -11.76 -8.28
N LEU A 225 -1.54 -12.07 -8.93
CA LEU A 225 -2.88 -11.73 -8.43
C LEU A 225 -3.15 -12.24 -7.01
N ASP A 226 -2.73 -13.46 -6.67
CA ASP A 226 -2.93 -14.02 -5.32
C ASP A 226 -2.14 -13.26 -4.25
N ALA A 227 -0.94 -12.79 -4.57
CA ALA A 227 -0.15 -11.97 -3.65
C ALA A 227 -0.71 -10.55 -3.55
N ALA A 228 -1.06 -9.93 -4.67
CA ALA A 228 -1.67 -8.60 -4.71
C ALA A 228 -3.02 -8.57 -3.97
N ALA A 229 -3.84 -9.63 -4.07
CA ALA A 229 -5.06 -9.77 -3.30
C ALA A 229 -4.80 -9.91 -1.79
N GLY A 230 -3.69 -10.56 -1.41
CA GLY A 230 -3.25 -10.65 -0.03
C GLY A 230 -2.82 -9.30 0.55
N ILE A 231 -2.04 -8.52 -0.21
CA ILE A 231 -1.63 -7.17 0.21
C ILE A 231 -2.86 -6.26 0.29
N LEU A 232 -3.71 -6.24 -0.74
CA LEU A 232 -5.00 -5.52 -0.72
C LEU A 232 -5.82 -5.80 0.55
N ALA A 233 -5.82 -7.05 1.03
CA ALA A 233 -6.52 -7.41 2.26
C ALA A 233 -5.84 -6.84 3.51
N ALA A 234 -4.51 -6.84 3.58
CA ALA A 234 -3.76 -6.22 4.68
C ALA A 234 -4.02 -4.71 4.74
N GLU A 235 -3.86 -4.00 3.61
CA GLU A 235 -4.19 -2.57 3.47
C GLU A 235 -5.62 -2.27 3.92
N ALA A 236 -6.58 -3.13 3.56
CA ALA A 236 -7.97 -2.93 3.96
C ALA A 236 -8.19 -3.09 5.47
N TYR A 237 -7.43 -3.96 6.15
CA TYR A 237 -7.45 -4.06 7.61
C TYR A 237 -6.83 -2.84 8.28
N HIS A 238 -5.71 -2.36 7.75
CA HIS A 238 -5.02 -1.16 8.25
C HIS A 238 -5.92 0.09 8.09
N ALA A 239 -6.46 0.33 6.89
CA ALA A 239 -7.43 1.38 6.61
C ALA A 239 -8.67 1.29 7.52
N GLY A 240 -9.28 0.11 7.61
CA GLY A 240 -10.45 -0.12 8.45
C GLY A 240 -10.19 0.16 9.94
N LEU A 241 -9.00 -0.19 10.43
CA LEU A 241 -8.56 0.09 11.79
C LEU A 241 -8.42 1.60 12.05
N VAL A 242 -7.69 2.31 11.17
CA VAL A 242 -7.50 3.77 11.28
C VAL A 242 -8.85 4.49 11.25
N ARG A 243 -9.72 4.15 10.30
CA ARG A 243 -11.08 4.71 10.18
C ARG A 243 -11.91 4.44 11.42
N SER A 244 -11.85 3.24 11.97
CA SER A 244 -12.59 2.86 13.18
C SER A 244 -12.15 3.64 14.42
N ILE A 245 -10.84 3.84 14.60
CA ILE A 245 -10.32 4.61 15.74
C ILE A 245 -10.71 6.08 15.60
N LEU A 246 -10.53 6.67 14.43
CA LEU A 246 -10.92 8.05 14.16
C LEU A 246 -12.42 8.25 14.35
N TYR A 247 -13.26 7.32 13.89
CA TYR A 247 -14.71 7.38 14.07
C TYR A 247 -15.08 7.35 15.56
N SER A 248 -14.52 6.40 16.31
CA SER A 248 -14.78 6.26 17.73
C SER A 248 -14.45 7.53 18.51
N ARG A 249 -13.36 8.21 18.19
CA ARG A 249 -13.01 9.51 18.81
C ARG A 249 -13.88 10.64 18.30
N GLY A 250 -14.25 10.57 17.03
CA GLY A 250 -15.12 11.51 16.33
C GLY A 250 -16.51 11.64 16.95
N ILE A 251 -17.01 10.60 17.63
CA ILE A 251 -18.28 10.62 18.37
C ILE A 251 -18.29 11.75 19.42
N THR A 252 -17.17 11.98 20.10
CA THR A 252 -17.03 13.02 21.13
C THR A 252 -16.25 14.25 20.69
N ASN A 253 -15.54 14.15 19.56
CA ASN A 253 -14.77 15.25 18.96
C ASN A 253 -15.09 15.35 17.46
N THR A 254 -16.10 16.16 17.13
CA THR A 254 -16.58 16.32 15.76
C THR A 254 -15.55 16.94 14.81
N ASP A 255 -14.50 17.57 15.31
CA ASP A 255 -13.43 18.13 14.48
C ASP A 255 -12.66 17.03 13.74
N LEU A 256 -12.55 15.83 14.34
CA LEU A 256 -11.93 14.68 13.67
C LEU A 256 -12.76 14.20 12.49
N ILE A 257 -14.08 14.22 12.62
CA ILE A 257 -14.97 13.91 11.50
C ILE A 257 -14.75 14.92 10.39
N THR A 258 -14.82 16.21 10.72
CA THR A 258 -14.60 17.30 9.77
C THR A 258 -13.27 17.14 9.04
N ALA A 259 -12.18 16.87 9.77
CA ALA A 259 -10.87 16.65 9.19
C ALA A 259 -10.83 15.46 8.23
N THR A 260 -11.45 14.32 8.58
CA THR A 260 -11.49 13.17 7.68
C THR A 260 -12.33 13.40 6.43
N THR A 261 -13.45 14.12 6.53
CA THR A 261 -14.26 14.53 5.37
C THR A 261 -13.49 15.50 4.48
N GLN A 262 -12.72 16.42 5.07
CA GLN A 262 -11.86 17.34 4.33
C GLN A 262 -10.75 16.61 3.57
N ILE A 263 -10.08 15.64 4.22
CA ILE A 263 -9.06 14.81 3.58
C ILE A 263 -9.66 13.99 2.44
N SER A 264 -10.81 13.36 2.66
CA SER A 264 -11.46 12.51 1.65
C SER A 264 -11.90 13.33 0.44
N ALA A 265 -12.54 14.49 0.66
CA ALA A 265 -12.90 15.43 -0.39
C ALA A 265 -11.70 15.98 -1.16
N ALA A 266 -10.56 16.18 -0.49
CA ALA A 266 -9.33 16.60 -1.15
C ALA A 266 -8.77 15.51 -2.08
N ARG A 267 -8.81 14.23 -1.65
CA ARG A 267 -8.40 13.09 -2.47
C ARG A 267 -9.31 12.90 -3.69
N ASP A 268 -10.61 13.00 -3.51
CA ASP A 268 -11.60 12.98 -4.61
C ASP A 268 -11.41 14.17 -5.56
N LEU A 269 -11.06 15.35 -5.05
CA LEU A 269 -10.70 16.45 -5.93
C LEU A 269 -9.43 16.14 -6.73
N LEU A 270 -8.43 15.54 -6.07
CA LEU A 270 -7.11 15.21 -6.61
C LEU A 270 -7.15 14.14 -7.71
N ASP A 271 -8.00 13.12 -7.60
CA ASP A 271 -8.12 12.06 -8.59
C ASP A 271 -8.99 12.42 -9.82
N GLY A 272 -9.63 13.59 -9.82
CA GLY A 272 -10.19 14.23 -11.02
C GLY A 272 -11.55 13.69 -11.48
N SER A 273 -12.19 14.43 -12.40
CA SER A 273 -13.59 14.20 -12.80
C SER A 273 -13.82 13.09 -13.85
N GLY A 274 -12.76 12.45 -14.35
CA GLY A 274 -12.79 11.56 -15.53
C GLY A 274 -12.42 10.10 -15.27
N GLY A 275 -12.25 9.69 -14.01
CA GLY A 275 -11.63 8.41 -13.65
C GLY A 275 -12.55 7.32 -13.10
N GLY A 276 -13.88 7.42 -13.27
CA GLY A 276 -14.77 6.28 -13.01
C GLY A 276 -15.92 6.49 -12.04
N THR A 277 -16.13 7.68 -11.48
CA THR A 277 -17.38 7.96 -10.76
C THR A 277 -17.85 9.38 -11.00
N ALA A 278 -19.01 9.51 -11.65
CA ALA A 278 -19.90 10.61 -11.33
C ALA A 278 -20.41 10.37 -9.89
N GLY A 279 -19.63 10.78 -8.87
CA GLY A 279 -19.97 10.59 -7.45
C GLY A 279 -18.80 10.84 -6.50
N ASP A 280 -19.14 11.25 -5.28
CA ASP A 280 -18.29 11.31 -4.07
C ASP A 280 -18.04 9.87 -3.61
N THR A 281 -16.90 9.29 -4.00
CA THR A 281 -16.54 7.89 -3.65
C THR A 281 -15.50 7.80 -2.55
N ASP A 282 -14.67 8.83 -2.40
CA ASP A 282 -13.79 8.97 -1.25
C ASP A 282 -14.53 9.69 -0.13
N GLU A 283 -15.32 8.89 0.55
CA GLU A 283 -16.18 9.36 1.62
C GLU A 283 -15.40 9.43 2.95
N GLY A 284 -15.74 10.42 3.78
CA GLY A 284 -15.25 10.53 5.15
C GLY A 284 -15.72 9.37 6.05
N ILE A 285 -15.27 9.32 7.30
CA ILE A 285 -15.48 8.16 8.19
C ILE A 285 -16.89 8.05 8.80
N ALA A 286 -17.81 8.96 8.48
CA ALA A 286 -19.14 9.00 9.08
C ALA A 286 -20.19 9.63 8.16
N GLY A 287 -21.44 9.18 8.32
CA GLY A 287 -22.61 9.83 7.71
C GLY A 287 -23.06 11.08 8.48
N THR A 288 -24.12 11.74 8.00
CA THR A 288 -24.63 13.02 8.54
C THR A 288 -25.24 12.98 9.95
N ASN A 289 -25.36 11.80 10.57
CA ASN A 289 -26.10 11.57 11.83
C ASN A 289 -25.20 11.11 13.00
N ILE A 290 -24.00 11.64 13.13
CA ILE A 290 -23.00 11.26 14.15
C ILE A 290 -23.55 11.46 15.57
N GLY A 291 -23.28 10.51 16.47
CA GLY A 291 -23.67 10.58 17.88
C GLY A 291 -25.16 10.37 18.15
N LYS A 292 -25.97 10.10 17.13
CA LYS A 292 -27.40 9.78 17.26
C LYS A 292 -27.64 8.28 17.37
N SER A 293 -28.82 7.87 17.84
CA SER A 293 -29.21 6.45 17.95
C SER A 293 -29.27 5.71 16.60
N ASN A 294 -29.34 6.45 15.50
CA ASN A 294 -29.29 5.94 14.12
C ASN A 294 -28.01 6.36 13.39
N ALA A 295 -26.93 6.69 14.12
CA ALA A 295 -25.64 7.03 13.52
C ALA A 295 -25.11 5.85 12.69
N VAL A 296 -24.54 6.16 11.53
CA VAL A 296 -23.89 5.19 10.66
C VAL A 296 -22.44 5.60 10.47
N SER A 297 -21.52 4.71 10.83
CA SER A 297 -20.09 4.83 10.53
C SER A 297 -19.83 4.51 9.07
N ASN A 298 -18.74 5.06 8.52
CA ASN A 298 -18.24 4.70 7.20
C ASN A 298 -16.79 4.22 7.27
N ILE A 299 -16.62 2.98 7.75
CA ILE A 299 -15.31 2.37 7.95
C ILE A 299 -14.75 1.70 6.69
N VAL A 300 -15.56 1.54 5.64
CA VAL A 300 -15.13 1.00 4.34
C VAL A 300 -15.76 1.85 3.23
N PRO A 301 -15.00 2.74 2.57
CA PRO A 301 -15.53 3.52 1.46
C PRO A 301 -15.65 2.60 0.23
N ALA A 302 -16.89 2.19 -0.07
CA ALA A 302 -17.20 1.20 -1.09
C ALA A 302 -18.44 1.59 -1.90
N ASP A 303 -18.59 0.99 -3.08
CA ASP A 303 -19.76 1.19 -3.91
C ASP A 303 -21.05 0.62 -3.29
N ALA A 304 -22.17 0.76 -3.99
CA ALA A 304 -23.47 0.24 -3.54
C ALA A 304 -23.50 -1.29 -3.32
N ASN A 305 -22.49 -2.03 -3.77
CA ASN A 305 -22.32 -3.47 -3.57
C ASN A 305 -21.29 -3.81 -2.47
N ALA A 306 -20.83 -2.81 -1.71
CA ALA A 306 -19.75 -2.93 -0.73
C ALA A 306 -18.42 -3.41 -1.37
N ILE A 307 -18.18 -3.04 -2.63
CA ILE A 307 -16.91 -3.28 -3.32
C ILE A 307 -16.06 -2.01 -3.24
N ALA A 308 -14.84 -2.14 -2.73
CA ALA A 308 -13.86 -1.04 -2.74
C ALA A 308 -13.68 -0.51 -4.17
N TYR A 309 -13.71 0.82 -4.31
CA TYR A 309 -13.53 1.47 -5.60
C TYR A 309 -12.07 1.38 -6.06
N SER A 310 -11.83 1.70 -7.34
CA SER A 310 -10.52 1.59 -7.96
C SER A 310 -9.98 2.98 -8.28
N ARG A 311 -8.68 3.19 -8.05
CA ARG A 311 -7.95 4.32 -8.64
C ARG A 311 -6.98 3.83 -9.69
N THR A 312 -6.86 4.60 -10.77
CA THR A 312 -5.79 4.43 -11.74
C THR A 312 -4.46 4.91 -11.16
N VAL A 313 -3.36 4.44 -11.74
CA VAL A 313 -1.99 4.89 -11.40
C VAL A 313 -1.86 6.42 -11.46
N GLN A 314 -2.49 7.03 -12.46
CA GLN A 314 -2.50 8.46 -12.68
C GLN A 314 -3.25 9.23 -11.59
N GLN A 315 -4.37 8.68 -11.12
CA GLN A 315 -5.14 9.23 -10.01
C GLN A 315 -4.36 9.17 -8.69
N VAL A 316 -3.76 8.01 -8.40
CA VAL A 316 -2.90 7.84 -7.22
C VAL A 316 -1.74 8.84 -7.25
N HIS A 317 -1.07 9.02 -8.39
CA HIS A 317 -0.01 10.01 -8.52
C HIS A 317 -0.47 11.45 -8.32
N ASN A 318 -1.68 11.85 -8.77
CA ASN A 318 -2.15 13.19 -8.47
C ASN A 318 -2.26 13.45 -6.96
N ILE A 319 -2.75 12.45 -6.21
CA ILE A 319 -2.84 12.52 -4.76
C ILE A 319 -1.44 12.54 -4.14
N ALA A 320 -0.59 11.57 -4.49
CA ALA A 320 0.75 11.46 -3.92
C ALA A 320 1.66 12.65 -4.26
N TYR A 321 1.52 13.22 -5.46
CA TYR A 321 2.27 14.41 -5.88
C TYR A 321 1.64 15.73 -5.41
N LEU A 322 0.43 15.69 -4.82
CA LEU A 322 -0.35 16.86 -4.44
C LEU A 322 -0.47 17.88 -5.59
N ASN A 323 -0.69 17.39 -6.82
CA ASN A 323 -0.55 18.20 -8.03
C ASN A 323 -1.73 18.00 -8.99
N LEU A 324 -2.62 19.01 -9.03
CA LEU A 324 -3.86 19.01 -9.81
C LEU A 324 -3.82 19.77 -11.14
N LYS A 325 -2.99 20.81 -11.19
CA LYS A 325 -3.08 21.86 -12.24
C LYS A 325 -1.74 22.18 -12.87
N GLY A 326 -0.67 21.48 -12.49
CA GLY A 326 0.66 21.67 -13.05
C GLY A 326 0.81 21.07 -14.44
N ALA A 327 1.54 21.75 -15.32
CA ALA A 327 1.94 21.20 -16.62
C ALA A 327 2.88 19.99 -16.49
N ASN A 328 3.52 19.82 -15.33
CA ASN A 328 4.40 18.71 -15.02
C ASN A 328 3.83 17.89 -13.86
N ARG A 329 3.19 16.75 -14.17
CA ARG A 329 2.49 15.86 -13.23
C ARG A 329 3.34 14.64 -12.85
N THR A 330 4.66 14.79 -12.82
CA THR A 330 5.60 13.67 -12.61
C THR A 330 6.26 13.66 -11.24
N ARG A 331 5.98 14.67 -10.40
CA ARG A 331 6.61 14.87 -9.10
C ARG A 331 5.86 15.90 -8.26
N GLY A 332 6.16 15.95 -6.98
CA GLY A 332 5.60 16.88 -6.00
C GLY A 332 5.22 16.15 -4.72
N GLY A 333 4.65 16.88 -3.76
CA GLY A 333 4.11 16.30 -2.53
C GLY A 333 5.05 15.29 -1.87
N PHE A 334 4.55 14.08 -1.67
CA PHE A 334 5.27 13.00 -1.00
C PHE A 334 6.44 12.42 -1.82
N PHE A 335 6.49 12.70 -3.13
CA PHE A 335 7.57 12.32 -4.03
C PHE A 335 8.15 13.55 -4.74
N PRO A 336 8.95 14.39 -4.04
CA PRO A 336 9.43 15.68 -4.58
C PRO A 336 10.26 15.55 -5.86
N ALA A 337 10.89 14.40 -6.09
CA ALA A 337 11.65 14.11 -7.32
C ALA A 337 10.90 13.18 -8.29
N GLY A 338 9.67 12.75 -7.98
CA GLY A 338 8.91 11.74 -8.71
C GLY A 338 9.21 10.32 -8.27
N THR A 339 8.41 9.37 -8.75
CA THR A 339 8.60 7.93 -8.49
C THR A 339 9.61 7.32 -9.47
N ASN A 340 10.24 6.21 -9.07
CA ASN A 340 11.06 5.41 -9.97
C ASN A 340 10.16 4.34 -10.63
N ASN A 341 10.03 4.36 -11.96
CA ASN A 341 9.40 3.24 -12.68
C ASN A 341 10.06 3.06 -14.05
N PRO A 342 10.34 1.83 -14.50
CA PRO A 342 10.87 1.60 -15.85
C PRO A 342 9.88 1.99 -16.96
N ASN A 343 8.59 2.11 -16.66
CA ASN A 343 7.57 2.55 -17.59
C ASN A 343 7.14 4.01 -17.30
N PRO A 344 7.40 4.98 -18.21
CA PRO A 344 7.02 6.38 -18.01
C PRO A 344 5.51 6.63 -17.85
N ALA A 345 4.65 5.72 -18.34
CA ALA A 345 3.21 5.82 -18.11
C ALA A 345 2.83 5.62 -16.62
N PHE A 346 3.73 5.01 -15.84
CA PHE A 346 3.61 4.77 -14.41
C PHE A 346 4.41 5.76 -13.57
N THR A 347 4.78 6.93 -14.12
CA THR A 347 5.44 8.01 -13.35
C THR A 347 4.66 9.32 -13.39
N VAL A 348 3.53 9.36 -14.11
CA VAL A 348 2.78 10.59 -14.39
C VAL A 348 1.37 10.53 -13.80
N GLY A 349 0.90 11.65 -13.27
CA GLY A 349 -0.46 11.88 -12.81
C GLY A 349 -1.46 12.10 -13.95
N LEU A 350 -2.76 12.07 -13.61
CA LEU A 350 -3.86 12.29 -14.56
C LEU A 350 -3.76 13.70 -15.11
N GLY A 351 -4.01 13.90 -16.42
CA GLY A 351 -3.96 15.15 -17.20
C GLY A 351 -5.16 16.07 -17.09
#